data_AF-A0A8T3QAH4-F1
#
_entry.id   AF-A0A8T3QAH4-F1
#
_cell.length_a   1.000
_cell.length_b   1.000
_cell.length_c   1.000
_cell.angle_alpha   90.00
_cell.angle_beta   90.00
_cell.angle_gamma   90.00
#
_symmetry.space_group_name_H-M   'P 1'
#
loop_
_entity.id
_entity.type
_entity.pdbx_description
1 polymer ?
#
loop_
_entity_poly.entity_id
_entity_poly.type
_entity_poly.pdbx_seq_one_letter_code
_entity_poly.pdbx_strand_id
1 'polypeptide(L)' 'RAIKPESIAAFDAGLTATGVRHRIVTYPAAPHSFFDRKAAEFATESAAAWDEILAFIGDRSGDRA' A
#
# COMPACT_ATOMS: atom_id res chain seq x y z
N ARG A 1 5.64 5.68 -15.35
CA ARG A 1 4.77 6.85 -15.15
C ARG A 1 4.12 6.70 -13.79
N ALA A 2 4.11 7.73 -12.94
CA ALA A 2 3.44 7.67 -11.64
C ALA A 2 1.93 7.50 -11.81
N ILE A 3 1.28 6.82 -10.87
CA ILE A 3 -0.17 6.78 -10.76
C ILE A 3 -0.63 8.17 -10.36
N LYS A 4 -1.65 8.71 -11.03
CA LYS A 4 -2.13 10.05 -10.75
C LYS A 4 -2.95 10.08 -9.44
N PRO A 5 -2.87 11.16 -8.64
CA PRO A 5 -3.65 11.28 -7.41
C PRO A 5 -5.16 11.13 -7.64
N GLU A 6 -5.68 11.62 -8.76
CA GLU A 6 -7.12 11.52 -9.07
C GLU A 6 -7.55 10.06 -9.31
N SER A 7 -6.66 9.24 -9.86
CA SER A 7 -6.92 7.81 -10.05
C SER A 7 -6.94 7.05 -8.72
N ILE A 8 -6.08 7.44 -7.77
CA ILE A 8 -6.09 6.88 -6.41
C ILE A 8 -7.39 7.25 -5.70
N ALA A 9 -7.77 8.53 -5.75
CA ALA A 9 -9.00 9.03 -5.13
C ALA A 9 -10.27 8.38 -5.72
N ALA A 10 -10.32 8.19 -7.04
CA ALA A 10 -11.45 7.52 -7.69
C ALA A 10 -11.57 6.05 -7.26
N PHE A 11 -10.45 5.35 -7.06
CA PHE A 11 -10.45 3.97 -6.59
C PHE A 11 -10.92 3.86 -5.13
N ASP A 12 -10.42 4.72 -4.26
CA ASP A 12 -10.83 4.85 -2.86
C ASP A 12 -12.34 5.06 -2.71
N ALA A 13 -12.88 6.01 -3.49
CA ALA A 13 -14.30 6.31 -3.51
C ALA A 13 -15.15 5.10 -3.96
N GLY A 14 -14.69 4.35 -4.96
CA GLY A 14 -15.39 3.15 -5.43
C GLY A 14 -15.41 2.02 -4.41
N LEU A 15 -14.28 1.77 -3.72
CA LEU A 15 -14.22 0.77 -2.64
C LEU A 15 -15.09 1.18 -1.45
N THR A 16 -15.09 2.47 -1.10
CA THR A 16 -15.92 3.03 -0.04
C THR A 16 -17.41 2.89 -0.36
N ALA A 17 -17.84 3.28 -1.57
CA ALA A 17 -19.23 3.22 -1.99
C ALA A 17 -19.82 1.80 -1.99
N THR A 18 -18.97 0.78 -2.16
CA THR A 18 -19.37 -0.63 -2.16
C THR A 18 -19.19 -1.31 -0.79
N GLY A 19 -18.75 -0.58 0.23
CA GLY A 19 -18.57 -1.09 1.59
C GLY A 19 -17.39 -2.05 1.75
N VAL A 20 -16.45 -2.08 0.80
CA VAL A 20 -15.24 -2.90 0.91
C VAL A 20 -14.34 -2.28 1.97
N ARG A 21 -13.97 -3.03 3.01
CA ARG A 21 -12.92 -2.58 3.95
C ARG A 21 -11.58 -2.54 3.22
N HIS A 22 -10.95 -1.38 3.20
CA HIS A 22 -9.69 -1.15 2.50
C HIS A 22 -8.85 -0.10 3.23
N ARG A 23 -7.60 0.02 2.79
CA ARG A 23 -6.65 1.06 3.19
C ARG A 23 -5.76 1.38 2.01
N ILE A 24 -5.48 2.67 1.81
CA ILE A 24 -4.54 3.15 0.80
C ILE A 24 -3.37 3.83 1.51
N VAL A 25 -2.15 3.38 1.21
CA VAL A 25 -0.90 3.96 1.70
C VAL A 25 -0.10 4.41 0.48
N THR A 26 0.42 5.65 0.49
CA THR A 26 1.20 6.22 -0.61
C THR A 26 2.56 6.66 -0.08
N TYR A 27 3.62 6.29 -0.80
CA TYR A 27 5.00 6.67 -0.53
C TYR A 27 5.45 7.68 -1.60
N PRO A 28 5.40 9.01 -1.34
CA PRO A 28 5.45 10.02 -2.40
C PRO A 28 6.74 10.02 -3.23
N ALA A 29 7.88 9.65 -2.62
CA ALA A 29 9.17 9.59 -3.29
C ALA A 29 9.42 8.26 -4.02
N ALA A 30 8.61 7.23 -3.73
CA ALA A 30 8.88 5.87 -4.16
C ALA A 30 8.28 5.60 -5.57
N PRO A 31 9.09 5.25 -6.57
CA PRO A 31 8.61 5.00 -7.93
C PRO A 31 7.89 3.66 -8.04
N HIS A 32 7.33 3.38 -9.22
CA HIS A 32 6.83 2.03 -9.52
C HIS A 32 7.94 1.00 -9.32
N SER A 33 7.61 -0.12 -8.65
CA SER A 33 8.55 -1.18 -8.28
C SER A 33 9.69 -0.74 -7.35
N PHE A 34 9.47 0.22 -6.45
CA PHE A 34 10.47 0.65 -5.45
C PHE A 34 10.93 -0.47 -4.50
N PHE A 35 10.20 -1.59 -4.43
CA PHE A 35 10.55 -2.79 -3.67
C PHE A 35 11.47 -3.77 -4.45
N ASP A 36 11.83 -3.46 -5.70
CA ASP A 36 12.79 -4.26 -6.46
C ASP A 36 14.15 -4.24 -5.76
N ARG A 37 14.85 -5.38 -5.75
CA ARG A 37 16.21 -5.54 -5.19
C ARG A 37 17.19 -4.47 -5.71
N LYS A 38 17.00 -3.94 -6.91
CA LYS A 38 17.87 -2.91 -7.49
C LYS A 38 17.63 -1.50 -6.92
N ALA A 39 16.53 -1.26 -6.22
CA ALA A 39 16.09 0.05 -5.75
C ALA A 39 16.49 0.28 -4.28
N ALA A 40 17.77 0.10 -3.96
CA ALA A 40 18.28 0.10 -2.58
C ALA A 40 18.01 1.42 -1.82
N GLU A 41 17.89 2.55 -2.52
CA GLU A 41 17.52 3.84 -1.93
C GLU A 41 16.11 3.89 -1.31
N PHE A 42 15.23 2.93 -1.62
CA PHE A 42 13.87 2.83 -1.08
C PHE A 42 13.71 1.67 -0.09
N ALA A 43 14.80 1.24 0.56
CA ALA A 43 14.76 0.14 1.52
C ALA A 43 13.81 0.42 2.70
N THR A 44 13.76 1.68 3.16
CA THR A 44 12.89 2.12 4.26
C THR A 44 11.41 2.03 3.87
N GLU A 45 11.03 2.59 2.71
CA GLU A 45 9.67 2.50 2.20
C GLU A 45 9.26 1.06 1.90
N SER A 46 10.21 0.24 1.44
CA SER A 46 9.99 -1.19 1.18
C SER A 46 9.69 -1.96 2.46
N ALA A 47 10.45 -1.70 3.53
CA ALA A 47 10.20 -2.29 4.84
C ALA A 47 8.84 -1.85 5.40
N ALA A 48 8.54 -0.55 5.35
CA ALA A 48 7.25 -0.03 5.79
C ALA A 48 6.08 -0.64 5.00
N ALA A 49 6.20 -0.75 3.68
CA ALA A 49 5.17 -1.38 2.85
C ALA A 49 4.98 -2.87 3.19
N TRP A 50 6.06 -3.57 3.57
CA TRP A 50 5.98 -4.97 4.00
C TRP A 50 5.24 -5.12 5.34
N ASP A 51 5.53 -4.26 6.31
CA ASP A 51 4.84 -4.26 7.61
C ASP A 51 3.33 -4.03 7.42
N GLU A 52 2.94 -3.18 6.46
CA GLU A 52 1.52 -2.95 6.16
C GLU A 52 0.80 -4.17 5.57
N ILE A 53 1.51 -5.00 4.82
CA ILE A 53 0.99 -6.27 4.30
C ILE A 53 0.87 -7.31 5.42
N LEU A 54 1.88 -7.42 6.29
CA LEU A 54 1.85 -8.33 7.44
C LEU A 54 0.70 -7.97 8.38
N ALA A 55 0.51 -6.69 8.69
CA ALA A 55 -0.62 -6.22 9.48
C ALA A 55 -1.97 -6.55 8.83
N PHE A 56 -2.09 -6.33 7.52
CA PHE A 56 -3.31 -6.69 6.79
C PHE A 56 -3.60 -8.20 6.84
N ILE A 57 -2.59 -9.06 6.71
CA ILE A 57 -2.75 -10.51 6.78
C ILE A 57 -3.11 -10.94 8.21
N GLY A 58 -2.40 -10.44 9.23
CA GLY A 58 -2.66 -10.77 10.63
C GLY A 58 -4.06 -10.39 11.09
N ASP A 59 -4.56 -9.23 10.67
CA ASP A 59 -5.93 -8.79 10.93
C ASP A 59 -7.00 -9.71 10.31
N ARG A 60 -6.63 -10.47 9.27
CA ARG A 60 -7.53 -11.36 8.53
C ARG A 60 -7.42 -12.81 8.98
N SER A 61 -6.26 -13.25 9.48
CA SER A 61 -6.09 -14.61 10.02
C SER A 61 -6.63 -14.77 11.44
N GLY A 62 -6.90 -13.66 12.14
CA GLY A 62 -7.31 -13.69 13.55
C GLY A 62 -6.13 -13.92 14.51
N ASP A 63 -4.90 -13.93 14.01
CA ASP A 63 -3.64 -14.07 14.77
C ASP A 63 -3.23 -12.77 15.48
N ARG A 64 -4.19 -12.01 16.01
CA ARG A 64 -3.84 -11.04 17.05
C ARG A 64 -3.76 -11.78 18.38
N ALA A 65 -2.51 -11.96 18.84
CA ALA A 65 -2.23 -12.09 20.26
C ALA A 65 -2.72 -10.86 21.03
#